data_AF-A0A8C7EE03-F1
#
_entry.id   AF-A0A8C7EE03-F1
#
_cell.length_a   1.000
_cell.length_b   1.000
_cell.length_c   1.000
_cell.angle_alpha   90.00
_cell.angle_beta   90.00
_cell.angle_gamma   90.00
#
_symmetry.space_group_name_H-M   'P 1'
#
loop_
_entity.id
_entity.type
_entity.pdbx_description
1 polymer ?
#
loop_
_entity_poly.entity_id
_entity_poly.type
_entity_poly.pdbx_seq_one_letter_code
_entity_poly.pdbx_strand_id
1 'polypeptide(L)'
;MDHQTVFRLLGPLCSCGSGDGCPISVTQQPASVDTYPGGTAIITCSGGSSSSDYGISNYAWFQQKPGGAPVPVIYNNNQRPSGIPARFSGSASGSTATLTITGVQAEDEAVYYCGHWGSATQTSYPCTDH
;
A
#
# COMPACT_ATOMS: atom_id res chain seq x y z
N MET A 1 0.45 -27.44 19.90
CA MET A 1 1.60 -26.85 19.19
C MET A 1 1.04 -26.14 17.99
N ASP A 2 0.62 -24.89 18.15
CA ASP A 2 0.21 -24.02 17.04
C ASP A 2 0.67 -22.61 17.43
N HIS A 3 1.98 -22.37 17.31
CA HIS A 3 2.52 -21.01 17.32
C HIS A 3 2.23 -20.43 15.93
N GLN A 4 0.97 -20.07 15.67
CA GLN A 4 0.68 -19.12 14.61
C GLN A 4 1.28 -17.79 15.06
N THR A 5 2.52 -17.55 14.65
CA THR A 5 3.08 -16.20 14.67
C THR A 5 2.30 -15.45 13.59
N VAL A 6 1.27 -14.76 14.02
CA VAL A 6 0.39 -13.97 13.17
C VAL A 6 1.12 -12.65 12.89
N PHE A 7 1.75 -12.54 11.73
CA PHE A 7 2.28 -11.26 11.26
C PHE A 7 1.14 -10.35 10.89
N ARG A 8 1.03 -9.23 11.60
CA ARG A 8 0.04 -8.19 11.36
C ARG A 8 0.63 -7.12 10.46
N LEU A 9 0.23 -7.10 9.20
CA LEU A 9 0.45 -5.92 8.37
C LEU A 9 -0.67 -4.94 8.66
N LEU A 10 -0.36 -3.80 9.23
CA LEU A 10 -1.36 -2.75 9.45
C LEU A 10 -1.56 -2.02 8.11
N GLY A 11 -2.72 -2.18 7.49
CA GLY A 11 -3.17 -1.25 6.45
C GLY A 11 -3.73 0.01 7.11
N PRO A 12 -3.79 1.16 6.41
CA PRO A 12 -4.40 2.35 6.99
C PRO A 12 -5.91 2.11 7.18
N LEU A 13 -6.39 2.51 8.35
CA LEU A 13 -7.81 2.75 8.60
C LEU A 13 -8.12 4.16 8.08
N CYS A 14 -8.89 4.27 7.00
CA CYS A 14 -9.44 5.56 6.60
C CYS A 14 -10.90 5.41 6.19
N SER A 15 -11.80 5.65 7.14
CA SER A 15 -13.25 5.74 6.94
C SER A 15 -13.58 7.16 6.47
N CYS A 16 -13.83 7.39 5.18
CA CYS A 16 -14.43 8.63 4.75
C CYS A 16 -15.93 8.60 5.12
N GLY A 17 -16.30 9.20 6.25
CA GLY A 17 -17.69 9.56 6.53
C GLY A 17 -18.14 10.61 5.51
N SER A 18 -19.23 10.33 4.82
CA SER A 18 -19.84 11.18 3.80
C SER A 18 -20.08 12.59 4.35
N GLY A 19 -19.45 13.63 3.79
CA GLY A 19 -19.79 14.99 4.21
C GLY A 19 -18.97 16.11 3.61
N ASP A 20 -17.64 16.00 3.57
CA ASP A 20 -16.78 17.14 3.21
C ASP A 20 -15.69 16.72 2.22
N GLY A 21 -15.58 17.47 1.13
CA GLY A 21 -14.80 17.13 -0.07
C GLY A 21 -13.32 16.89 0.18
N CYS A 22 -12.94 15.61 0.36
CA CYS A 22 -11.56 15.17 0.34
C CYS A 22 -11.12 14.95 -1.13
N PRO A 23 -10.04 15.60 -1.61
CA PRO A 23 -9.49 15.33 -2.95
C PRO A 23 -8.99 13.89 -3.03
N ILE A 24 -9.60 13.08 -3.90
CA ILE A 24 -9.25 11.70 -4.28
C ILE A 24 -8.72 10.83 -3.12
N SER A 25 -9.64 10.14 -2.45
CA SER A 25 -9.31 9.13 -1.45
C SER A 25 -8.87 7.81 -2.12
N VAL A 26 -7.80 7.21 -1.60
CA VAL A 26 -7.48 5.79 -1.82
C VAL A 26 -7.97 4.97 -0.63
N THR A 27 -8.50 3.79 -0.93
CA THR A 27 -9.02 2.84 0.05
C THR A 27 -8.14 1.60 0.02
N GLN A 28 -7.55 1.22 1.15
CA GLN A 28 -6.76 0.01 1.26
C GLN A 28 -7.54 -1.12 1.94
N GLN A 29 -7.36 -2.34 1.48
CA GLN A 29 -7.98 -3.53 2.05
C GLN A 29 -7.02 -4.74 2.02
N PRO A 30 -7.11 -5.65 3.00
CA PRO A 30 -7.82 -5.47 4.28
C PRO A 30 -7.06 -4.48 5.19
N ALA A 31 -7.73 -4.00 6.25
CA ALA A 31 -7.10 -3.13 7.25
C ALA A 31 -6.00 -3.83 8.07
N SER A 32 -6.05 -5.15 8.16
CA SER A 32 -4.97 -5.97 8.69
C SER A 32 -4.88 -7.29 7.94
N VAL A 33 -3.66 -7.73 7.64
CA VAL A 33 -3.40 -9.08 7.12
C VAL A 33 -2.68 -9.86 8.21
N ASP A 34 -3.20 -11.05 8.51
CA ASP A 34 -2.65 -12.01 9.45
C ASP A 34 -2.05 -13.18 8.66
N THR A 35 -0.75 -13.45 8.80
CA THR A 35 -0.08 -14.54 8.06
C THR A 35 1.05 -15.18 8.85
N TYR A 36 1.49 -16.37 8.46
CA TYR A 36 2.58 -17.11 9.11
C TYR A 36 3.93 -16.87 8.40
N PRO A 37 5.08 -17.12 9.06
CA PRO A 37 6.38 -17.05 8.38
C PRO A 37 6.44 -17.98 7.16
N GLY A 38 6.77 -17.44 6.00
CA GLY A 38 6.73 -18.18 4.73
C GLY A 38 5.38 -18.07 3.99
N GLY A 39 4.34 -17.53 4.63
CA GLY A 39 3.04 -17.28 4.03
C GLY A 39 3.05 -16.15 3.00
N THR A 40 1.88 -15.86 2.42
CA THR A 40 1.72 -14.75 1.47
C THR A 40 0.75 -13.72 2.04
N ALA A 41 1.13 -12.45 1.96
CA ALA A 41 0.26 -11.33 2.29
C ALA A 41 -0.09 -10.54 1.02
N ILE A 42 -1.36 -10.16 0.91
CA ILE A 42 -1.90 -9.42 -0.23
C ILE A 42 -2.66 -8.21 0.32
N ILE A 43 -2.29 -7.03 -0.15
CA ILE A 43 -2.94 -5.76 0.21
C ILE A 43 -3.36 -5.09 -1.10
N THR A 44 -4.61 -4.65 -1.18
CA THR A 44 -5.12 -3.89 -2.31
C THR A 44 -5.30 -2.43 -1.93
N CYS A 45 -5.19 -1.56 -2.93
CA CYS A 45 -5.41 -0.13 -2.86
C CYS A 45 -6.28 0.26 -4.04
N SER A 46 -7.51 0.70 -3.79
CA SER A 46 -8.48 1.11 -4.80
C SER A 46 -8.81 2.59 -4.63
N GLY A 47 -8.89 3.32 -5.73
CA GLY A 47 -9.04 4.78 -5.72
C GLY A 47 -7.86 5.45 -6.41
N GLY A 48 -7.84 6.78 -6.47
CA GLY A 48 -7.07 7.45 -7.52
C GLY A 48 -7.93 7.64 -8.77
N SER A 49 -7.85 8.82 -9.39
CA SER A 49 -8.52 9.06 -10.67
C SER A 49 -7.88 8.18 -11.74
N SER A 50 -8.70 7.34 -12.38
CA SER A 50 -8.33 6.56 -13.57
C SER A 50 -8.01 7.43 -14.80
N SER A 51 -8.36 8.72 -14.72
CA SER A 51 -8.03 9.74 -15.72
C SER A 51 -6.66 10.34 -15.41
N SER A 52 -5.59 9.63 -15.74
CA SER A 52 -4.47 10.37 -16.31
C SER A 52 -4.82 10.59 -17.78
N ASP A 53 -4.67 11.81 -18.30
CA ASP A 53 -4.84 12.10 -19.73
C ASP A 53 -3.90 11.26 -20.62
N TYR A 54 -2.95 10.54 -19.99
CA TYR A 54 -1.99 9.64 -20.59
C TYR A 54 -2.24 8.14 -20.30
N GLY A 55 -3.34 7.77 -19.62
CA GLY A 55 -3.74 6.37 -19.42
C GLY A 55 -2.85 5.52 -18.50
N ILE A 56 -1.95 6.13 -17.71
CA ILE A 56 -1.08 5.44 -16.75
C ILE A 56 -1.29 6.04 -15.35
N SER A 57 -2.16 5.40 -14.56
CA SER A 57 -2.19 5.59 -13.11
C SER A 57 -0.91 4.97 -12.51
N ASN A 58 -0.13 5.76 -11.77
CA ASN A 58 1.10 5.28 -11.13
C ASN A 58 0.88 5.17 -9.62
N TYR A 59 0.82 3.94 -9.14
CA TYR A 59 0.77 3.63 -7.73
C TYR A 59 2.17 3.35 -7.17
N ALA A 60 2.37 3.76 -5.93
CA ALA A 60 3.53 3.44 -5.14
C ALA A 60 3.09 2.84 -3.80
N TRP A 61 3.92 1.97 -3.24
CA TRP A 61 3.73 1.34 -1.94
C TRP A 61 4.89 1.66 -1.03
N PHE A 62 4.58 1.94 0.23
CA PHE A 62 5.53 2.31 1.27
C PHE A 62 5.35 1.40 2.48
N GLN A 63 6.47 1.01 3.10
CA GLN A 63 6.53 0.29 4.35
C GLN A 63 7.00 1.24 5.45
N GLN A 64 6.27 1.30 6.56
CA GLN A 64 6.66 2.03 7.76
C GLN A 64 6.74 1.09 8.96
N LYS A 65 7.95 0.94 9.50
CA LYS A 65 8.19 0.21 10.74
C LYS A 65 7.91 1.12 11.95
N PRO A 66 7.60 0.56 13.14
CA PRO A 66 7.40 1.35 14.35
C PRO A 66 8.57 2.30 14.62
N GLY A 67 8.30 3.60 14.76
CA GLY A 67 9.32 4.63 14.99
C GLY A 67 10.18 5.01 13.77
N GLY A 68 9.90 4.45 12.58
CA GLY A 68 10.60 4.74 11.34
C GLY A 68 9.82 5.69 10.41
N ALA A 69 10.53 6.28 9.46
CA ALA A 69 9.91 6.97 8.33
C ALA A 69 9.38 5.96 7.29
N PRO A 70 8.34 6.29 6.52
CA PRO A 70 7.90 5.47 5.39
C PRO A 70 9.00 5.29 4.34
N VAL A 71 9.24 4.06 3.92
CA VAL A 71 10.24 3.68 2.90
C VAL A 71 9.53 3.06 1.69
N PRO A 72 9.85 3.46 0.45
CA PRO A 72 9.23 2.88 -0.73
C PRO A 72 9.63 1.40 -0.90
N VAL A 73 8.64 0.54 -1.15
CA VAL A 73 8.84 -0.89 -1.48
C VAL A 73 8.47 -1.22 -2.91
N ILE A 74 7.49 -0.51 -3.50
CA ILE A 74 7.13 -0.58 -4.92
C ILE A 74 6.84 0.84 -5.43
N TYR A 75 7.22 1.15 -6.66
CA TYR A 75 6.89 2.38 -7.38
C TYR A 75 6.50 2.05 -8.83
N ASN A 76 5.91 3.01 -9.55
CA ASN A 76 5.47 2.83 -10.94
C ASN A 76 4.70 1.51 -11.14
N ASN A 77 3.77 1.21 -10.24
CA ASN A 77 2.93 0.00 -10.19
C ASN A 77 3.64 -1.33 -9.89
N ASN A 78 4.85 -1.56 -10.41
CA ASN A 78 5.52 -2.86 -10.33
C ASN A 78 7.04 -2.79 -10.15
N GLN A 79 7.64 -1.60 -10.14
CA GLN A 79 9.07 -1.43 -10.02
C GLN A 79 9.49 -1.46 -8.56
N ARG A 80 10.57 -2.16 -8.26
CA ARG A 80 11.07 -2.35 -6.90
C ARG A 80 12.40 -1.59 -6.72
N PRO A 81 12.55 -0.77 -5.67
CA PRO A 81 13.82 -0.12 -5.38
C PRO A 81 14.95 -1.13 -5.11
N SER A 82 16.20 -0.72 -5.34
CA SER A 82 17.35 -1.55 -4.98
C SER A 82 17.38 -1.82 -3.47
N GLY A 83 17.76 -3.04 -3.08
CA GLY A 83 17.80 -3.46 -1.68
C GLY A 83 16.45 -3.96 -1.11
N ILE A 84 15.33 -3.79 -1.83
CA ILE A 84 14.06 -4.39 -1.42
C ILE A 84 14.02 -5.86 -1.88
N PRO A 85 13.66 -6.82 -0.99
CA PRO A 85 13.66 -8.24 -1.31
C PRO A 85 12.77 -8.63 -2.49
N ALA A 86 13.18 -9.67 -3.22
CA ALA A 86 12.46 -10.18 -4.39
C ALA A 86 11.03 -10.67 -4.10
N ARG A 87 10.74 -10.98 -2.83
CA ARG A 87 9.41 -11.35 -2.33
C ARG A 87 8.35 -10.25 -2.45
N PHE A 88 8.76 -8.98 -2.52
CA PHE A 88 7.84 -7.86 -2.71
C PHE A 88 7.54 -7.70 -4.20
N SER A 89 6.27 -7.64 -4.54
CA SER A 89 5.79 -7.43 -5.90
C SER A 89 4.55 -6.54 -5.90
N GLY A 90 4.43 -5.69 -6.92
CA GLY A 90 3.24 -4.88 -7.12
C GLY A 90 2.65 -5.07 -8.51
N SER A 91 1.34 -4.86 -8.60
CA SER A 91 0.60 -4.81 -9.85
C SER A 91 -0.49 -3.74 -9.77
N ALA A 92 -0.98 -3.31 -10.92
CA ALA A 92 -2.12 -2.41 -11.00
C ALA A 92 -3.01 -2.80 -12.19
N SER A 93 -4.32 -2.66 -12.00
CA SER A 93 -5.35 -2.86 -13.02
C SER A 93 -6.45 -1.84 -12.81
N GLY A 94 -6.71 -1.00 -13.82
CA GLY A 94 -7.62 0.12 -13.70
C GLY A 94 -7.22 1.05 -12.55
N SER A 95 -8.15 1.30 -11.62
CA SER A 95 -7.95 2.13 -10.42
C SER A 95 -7.60 1.32 -9.16
N THR A 96 -7.11 0.08 -9.32
CA THR A 96 -6.74 -0.79 -8.21
C THR A 96 -5.30 -1.27 -8.36
N ALA A 97 -4.50 -1.03 -7.33
CA ALA A 97 -3.16 -1.58 -7.16
C ALA A 97 -3.17 -2.70 -6.11
N THR A 98 -2.27 -3.66 -6.28
CA THR A 98 -2.09 -4.79 -5.37
C THR A 98 -0.63 -4.89 -5.01
N LEU A 99 -0.34 -5.00 -3.71
CA LEU A 99 0.95 -5.38 -3.17
C LEU A 99 0.87 -6.84 -2.72
N THR A 100 1.82 -7.65 -3.17
CA THR A 100 1.96 -9.05 -2.80
C THR A 100 3.34 -9.26 -2.19
N ILE A 101 3.36 -9.81 -0.98
CA ILE A 101 4.57 -10.19 -0.23
C ILE A 101 4.53 -11.70 -0.06
N THR A 102 5.37 -12.43 -0.78
CA THR A 102 5.47 -13.89 -0.65
C THR A 102 6.55 -14.28 0.36
N GLY A 103 6.42 -15.40 1.04
CA GLY A 103 7.47 -15.82 1.98
C GLY A 103 7.68 -14.80 3.11
N VAL A 104 6.60 -14.30 3.71
CA VAL A 104 6.62 -13.24 4.74
C VAL A 104 7.58 -13.60 5.87
N GLN A 105 8.35 -12.62 6.32
CA GLN A 105 9.34 -12.75 7.39
C GLN A 105 9.03 -11.80 8.55
N ALA A 106 9.71 -11.97 9.69
CA ALA A 106 9.42 -11.18 10.89
C ALA A 106 9.68 -9.69 10.72
N GLU A 107 10.68 -9.36 9.93
CA GLU A 107 11.02 -7.99 9.54
C GLU A 107 10.00 -7.32 8.62
N ASP A 108 9.03 -8.06 8.07
CA ASP A 108 7.99 -7.52 7.18
C ASP A 108 6.78 -6.98 7.97
N GLU A 109 6.71 -7.21 9.28
CA GLU A 109 5.69 -6.63 10.17
C GLU A 109 5.83 -5.10 10.23
N ALA A 110 4.87 -4.40 9.64
CA ALA A 110 4.91 -2.95 9.43
C ALA A 110 3.53 -2.41 9.05
N VAL A 111 3.41 -1.09 9.02
CA VAL A 111 2.29 -0.39 8.39
C VAL A 111 2.59 -0.19 6.91
N TYR A 112 1.64 -0.48 6.02
CA TYR A 112 1.82 -0.34 4.57
C TYR A 112 0.87 0.67 3.98
N TYR A 113 1.40 1.62 3.22
CA TYR A 113 0.64 2.69 2.59
C TYR A 113 0.74 2.63 1.08
N CYS A 114 -0.35 2.94 0.39
CA CYS A 114 -0.33 3.22 -1.04
C CYS A 114 -0.42 4.72 -1.30
N GLY A 115 0.23 5.18 -2.36
CA GLY A 115 0.07 6.51 -2.94
C GLY A 115 -0.22 6.39 -4.44
N HIS A 116 -0.86 7.41 -5.00
CA HIS A 116 -1.14 7.51 -6.43
C HIS A 116 -0.63 8.86 -6.98
N TRP A 117 0.17 8.82 -8.05
CA TRP A 117 0.57 10.00 -8.81
C TRP A 117 -0.20 10.07 -10.13
N GLY A 118 -1.04 11.11 -10.27
CA GLY A 118 -1.64 11.54 -11.53
C GLY A 118 -0.95 12.78 -12.11
N SER A 119 -0.95 12.95 -13.43
CA SER A 119 -0.42 14.14 -14.09
C SER A 119 -1.29 15.38 -13.80
N ALA A 120 -0.66 16.39 -13.19
CA ALA A 120 -1.08 17.80 -13.08
C ALA A 120 -2.59 18.09 -12.88
N THR A 121 -3.11 17.76 -11.69
CA THR A 121 -4.10 18.61 -10.97
C THR A 121 -4.35 18.15 -9.53
N GLN A 122 -3.77 17.04 -9.06
CA GLN A 122 -3.98 16.63 -7.67
C GLN A 122 -2.81 15.82 -7.11
N THR A 123 -1.89 16.49 -6.44
CA THR A 123 -0.98 15.86 -5.47
C THR A 123 -1.77 15.57 -4.20
N SER A 124 -2.14 14.32 -3.96
CA SER A 124 -2.72 13.90 -2.68
C SER A 124 -1.58 13.62 -1.70
N TYR A 125 -1.55 14.36 -0.59
CA TYR A 125 -0.70 14.06 0.56
C TYR A 125 -1.46 13.13 1.51
N PRO A 126 -0.76 12.22 2.23
CA PRO A 126 -1.39 11.48 3.31
C PRO A 126 -1.88 12.46 4.38
N CYS A 127 -3.13 12.29 4.84
CA CYS A 127 -3.67 13.05 5.95
C CYS A 127 -2.74 12.87 7.15
N THR A 128 -2.01 13.92 7.53
CA THR A 128 -1.18 13.93 8.72
C THR A 128 -2.03 14.51 9.84
N ASP A 129 -2.36 13.69 10.84
CA ASP A 129 -3.08 14.11 12.06
C ASP A 129 -2.21 15.13 12.83
N HIS A 130 -2.80 16.23 13.30
CA HIS A 130 -2.13 17.29 14.07
C HIS A 130 -2.73 17.39 15.47
#